data_AF-A0A6G1RY69-F1
#
_entry.id   AF-A0A6G1RY69-F1
#
_cell.length_a   1.000
_cell.length_b   1.000
_cell.length_c   1.000
_cell.angle_alpha   90.00
_cell.angle_beta   90.00
_cell.angle_gamma   90.00
#
_symmetry.space_group_name_H-M   'P 1'
#
loop_
_entity.id
_entity.type
_entity.pdbx_description
1 polymer ?
#
loop_
_entity_poly.entity_id
_entity_poly.type
_entity_poly.pdbx_seq_one_letter_code
_entity_poly.pdbx_strand_id
1 'polypeptide(L)'
;GARWPGPRRDPGLGSVPAREPGKDRAASSVTGTVCLFPEAESGRCPGSARHGRSGMTTISDLPEDVLVELLSLLPARDLLCACRLVCSQWRYVVDLTTLWKRKCQREGFDSQSLDRSIPDWKVFYLLCHLRRNLIKNPCAEENFQHWKLDNNEGDKWKIEAMPGPHGTEIPDPKVHKYFVTSYGPCLKSQLITLQKEGYWNQLMDEKRPEIVVKDWYAARFDCGCRYELTVRLLSKDYIVLEEFHPEPVVIEQWNDAKWREITHTFRGYPAGVRYIWFQHGGQDTQFWAGWYGIRVTNSSITIGPFTLL
;
A
#
# COMPACT_ATOMS: atom_id res chain seq x y z
N GLY A 1 -11.84 -31.70 46.93
CA GLY A 1 -11.53 -33.12 46.66
C GLY A 1 -12.22 -33.55 45.39
N ALA A 2 -11.48 -34.25 44.52
CA ALA A 2 -11.90 -35.04 43.34
C ALA A 2 -12.54 -34.29 42.15
N ARG A 3 -12.24 -34.57 40.87
CA ARG A 3 -11.16 -35.30 40.18
C ARG A 3 -11.33 -34.98 38.69
N TRP A 4 -10.26 -34.65 37.99
CA TRP A 4 -10.16 -34.62 36.52
C TRP A 4 -10.03 -36.04 35.96
N PRO A 5 -10.47 -36.31 34.72
CA PRO A 5 -9.86 -37.34 33.88
C PRO A 5 -9.05 -36.71 32.74
N GLY A 6 -7.81 -37.18 32.61
CA GLY A 6 -6.82 -36.77 31.61
C GLY A 6 -7.01 -37.37 30.21
N PRO A 7 -6.00 -37.20 29.33
CA PRO A 7 -6.16 -37.22 27.88
C PRO A 7 -6.02 -38.62 27.26
N ARG A 8 -6.74 -38.87 26.17
CA ARG A 8 -6.49 -40.01 25.28
C ARG A 8 -5.42 -39.64 24.24
N ARG A 9 -4.39 -40.48 24.14
CA ARG A 9 -3.43 -40.55 23.04
C ARG A 9 -3.90 -41.65 22.08
N ASP A 10 -3.79 -41.41 20.78
CA ASP A 10 -3.66 -42.45 19.76
C ASP A 10 -2.37 -42.20 18.94
N PRO A 11 -1.62 -43.25 18.57
CA PRO A 11 -0.39 -43.16 17.78
C PRO A 11 -0.64 -43.50 16.29
N GLY A 12 0.17 -42.95 15.38
CA GLY A 12 0.16 -43.39 13.98
C GLY A 12 1.10 -42.61 13.06
N LEU A 13 2.35 -43.06 12.96
CA LEU A 13 3.30 -42.71 11.90
C LEU A 13 2.85 -43.31 10.55
N GLY A 14 3.14 -42.60 9.46
CA GLY A 14 3.11 -43.12 8.09
C GLY A 14 3.79 -42.18 7.11
N SER A 15 5.05 -42.48 6.78
CA SER A 15 5.95 -41.74 5.89
C SER A 15 5.80 -42.09 4.40
N VAL A 16 6.20 -41.13 3.57
CA VAL A 16 6.25 -41.01 2.08
C VAL A 16 7.00 -42.17 1.36
N PRO A 17 6.91 -42.31 0.02
CA PRO A 17 7.90 -41.60 -0.82
C PRO A 17 7.41 -41.05 -2.18
N ALA A 18 8.12 -40.00 -2.60
CA ALA A 18 8.10 -39.38 -3.91
C ALA A 18 8.80 -40.24 -4.98
N ARG A 19 8.46 -40.04 -6.26
CA ARG A 19 9.23 -40.50 -7.42
C ARG A 19 9.49 -39.34 -8.37
N GLU A 20 10.77 -39.09 -8.62
CA GLU A 20 11.35 -38.15 -9.58
C GLU A 20 11.46 -38.76 -11.00
N PRO A 21 11.70 -37.93 -12.03
CA PRO A 21 11.57 -38.27 -13.45
C PRO A 21 12.86 -38.85 -14.07
N GLY A 22 12.67 -39.68 -15.09
CA GLY A 22 13.73 -40.30 -15.89
C GLY A 22 14.44 -39.33 -16.84
N LYS A 23 15.74 -39.59 -17.02
CA LYS A 23 16.73 -38.87 -17.82
C LYS A 23 17.18 -39.74 -19.00
N ASP A 24 17.87 -39.10 -19.95
CA ASP A 24 18.74 -39.65 -21.01
C ASP A 24 18.01 -40.08 -22.31
N ARG A 25 18.48 -39.76 -23.52
CA ARG A 25 19.86 -39.69 -24.04
C ARG A 25 20.03 -38.68 -25.18
N ALA A 26 21.27 -38.21 -25.30
CA ALA A 26 21.81 -37.36 -26.35
C ALA A 26 22.42 -38.15 -27.53
N ALA A 27 22.56 -37.41 -28.64
CA ALA A 27 23.70 -37.34 -29.57
C ALA A 27 23.99 -38.47 -30.59
N SER A 28 24.02 -38.06 -31.86
CA SER A 28 25.12 -38.27 -32.83
C SER A 28 24.89 -37.32 -34.03
N SER A 29 25.73 -36.34 -34.39
CA SER A 29 27.04 -36.42 -35.11
C SER A 29 26.94 -37.13 -36.47
N VAL A 30 27.53 -36.76 -37.61
CA VAL A 30 28.48 -35.73 -38.12
C VAL A 30 28.51 -35.92 -39.67
N THR A 31 29.15 -34.99 -40.42
CA THR A 31 29.58 -35.01 -41.86
C THR A 31 28.58 -34.35 -42.84
N GLY A 32 28.91 -33.38 -43.71
CA GLY A 32 30.18 -32.78 -44.15
C GLY A 32 30.62 -33.33 -45.51
N THR A 33 30.44 -32.58 -46.60
CA THR A 33 31.21 -32.55 -47.89
C THR A 33 30.53 -31.54 -48.84
N VAL A 34 31.10 -30.34 -49.03
CA VAL A 34 31.94 -29.82 -50.13
C VAL A 34 31.24 -29.66 -51.50
N CYS A 35 31.39 -28.42 -52.00
CA CYS A 35 30.86 -27.78 -53.19
C CYS A 35 31.40 -28.32 -54.52
N LEU A 36 30.59 -28.18 -55.58
CA LEU A 36 31.06 -28.00 -56.96
C LEU A 36 30.13 -27.00 -57.69
N PHE A 37 30.73 -25.94 -58.22
CA PHE A 37 30.14 -25.02 -59.21
C PHE A 37 30.20 -25.65 -60.61
N PRO A 38 29.35 -25.19 -61.54
CA PRO A 38 29.92 -24.60 -62.76
C PRO A 38 29.26 -23.28 -63.19
N GLU A 39 30.08 -22.51 -63.93
CA GLU A 39 29.84 -21.26 -64.65
C GLU A 39 28.68 -21.37 -65.66
N ALA A 40 27.77 -20.39 -65.66
CA ALA A 40 27.67 -19.24 -66.57
C ALA A 40 26.92 -19.51 -67.88
N GLU A 41 25.78 -18.82 -68.06
CA GLU A 41 25.38 -18.36 -69.39
C GLU A 41 24.50 -17.10 -69.31
N SER A 42 24.76 -16.23 -70.27
CA SER A 42 24.27 -14.87 -70.46
C SER A 42 22.82 -14.80 -70.92
N GLY A 43 22.04 -13.87 -70.37
CA GLY A 43 20.77 -13.44 -70.93
C GLY A 43 20.38 -12.04 -70.45
N ARG A 44 20.50 -11.04 -71.33
CA ARG A 44 19.88 -9.72 -71.14
C ARG A 44 18.39 -9.85 -71.46
N CYS A 45 17.53 -9.36 -70.55
CA CYS A 45 16.21 -8.82 -70.87
C CYS A 45 15.81 -7.75 -69.82
N PRO A 46 14.89 -6.83 -70.16
CA PRO A 46 15.00 -5.43 -69.80
C PRO A 46 14.21 -5.03 -68.54
N GLY A 47 14.65 -3.93 -67.92
CA GLY A 47 13.80 -2.94 -67.25
C GLY A 47 12.77 -3.47 -66.25
N SER A 48 13.21 -3.94 -65.08
CA SER A 48 12.32 -3.98 -63.92
C SER A 48 12.38 -2.62 -63.25
N ALA A 49 11.29 -1.85 -63.40
CA ALA A 49 11.02 -0.67 -62.60
C ALA A 49 11.25 -1.01 -61.13
N ARG A 50 12.15 -0.27 -60.48
CA ARG A 50 12.30 -0.26 -59.02
C ARG A 50 10.95 0.14 -58.43
N HIS A 51 10.10 -0.86 -58.17
CA HIS A 51 9.04 -0.72 -57.21
C HIS A 51 9.75 -0.48 -55.88
N GLY A 52 9.74 0.78 -55.45
CA GLY A 52 10.08 1.10 -54.08
C GLY A 52 9.26 0.16 -53.21
N ARG A 53 9.93 -0.66 -52.39
CA ARG A 53 9.27 -1.31 -51.27
C ARG A 53 8.60 -0.18 -50.50
N SER A 54 7.29 -0.04 -50.64
CA SER A 54 6.48 0.69 -49.68
C SER A 54 6.69 -0.07 -48.38
N GLY A 55 7.63 0.41 -47.56
CA GLY A 55 7.86 -0.14 -46.24
C GLY A 55 6.54 -0.06 -45.51
N MET A 56 6.02 -1.20 -45.06
CA MET A 56 4.83 -1.20 -44.20
C MET A 56 5.14 -0.29 -43.03
N THR A 57 4.41 0.81 -42.91
CA THR A 57 4.51 1.70 -41.76
C THR A 57 4.11 0.92 -40.52
N THR A 58 5.00 0.92 -39.55
CA THR A 58 4.83 0.25 -38.26
C THR A 58 4.50 1.27 -37.18
N ILE A 59 4.00 0.80 -36.04
CA ILE A 59 3.76 1.66 -34.88
C ILE A 59 5.02 2.43 -34.44
N SER A 60 6.21 1.90 -34.74
CA SER A 60 7.51 2.53 -34.44
C SER A 60 7.80 3.76 -35.31
N ASP A 61 7.12 3.91 -36.44
CA ASP A 61 7.27 5.06 -37.35
C ASP A 61 6.39 6.26 -36.93
N LEU A 62 5.60 6.10 -35.85
CA LEU A 62 4.79 7.18 -35.31
C LEU A 62 5.65 8.26 -34.62
N PRO A 63 5.24 9.54 -34.70
CA PRO A 63 5.82 10.61 -33.90
C PRO A 63 5.82 10.31 -32.39
N GLU A 64 6.81 10.85 -31.67
CA GLU A 64 7.00 10.62 -30.23
C GLU A 64 5.78 11.04 -29.40
N ASP A 65 5.19 12.18 -29.71
CA ASP A 65 3.99 12.71 -29.05
C ASP A 65 2.78 11.77 -29.22
N VAL A 66 2.61 11.19 -30.41
CA VAL A 66 1.56 10.18 -30.66
C VAL A 66 1.83 8.91 -29.86
N LEU A 67 3.10 8.45 -29.79
CA LEU A 67 3.47 7.30 -28.97
C LEU A 67 3.22 7.55 -27.48
N VAL A 68 3.51 8.76 -26.98
CA VAL A 68 3.19 9.17 -25.60
C VAL A 68 1.67 9.08 -25.37
N GLU A 69 0.85 9.61 -26.27
CA GLU A 69 -0.60 9.54 -26.15
C GLU A 69 -1.10 8.09 -26.12
N LEU A 70 -0.63 7.24 -27.04
CA LEU A 70 -1.03 5.83 -27.12
C LEU A 70 -0.60 5.04 -25.88
N LEU A 71 0.67 5.16 -25.48
CA LEU A 71 1.19 4.44 -24.31
C LEU A 71 0.56 4.95 -23.01
N SER A 72 0.16 6.22 -22.92
CA SER A 72 -0.50 6.76 -21.72
C SER A 72 -1.84 6.06 -21.40
N LEU A 73 -2.48 5.44 -22.40
CA LEU A 73 -3.72 4.67 -22.26
C LEU A 73 -3.50 3.30 -21.61
N LEU A 74 -2.27 2.79 -21.58
CA LEU A 74 -1.97 1.47 -21.05
C LEU A 74 -1.82 1.48 -19.52
N PRO A 75 -2.11 0.36 -18.81
CA PRO A 75 -1.84 0.25 -17.39
C PRO A 75 -0.35 0.47 -17.07
N ALA A 76 -0.05 1.15 -15.95
CA ALA A 76 1.33 1.45 -15.55
C ALA A 76 2.20 0.20 -15.40
N ARG A 77 1.61 -0.91 -14.93
CA ARG A 77 2.30 -2.20 -14.84
C ARG A 77 2.77 -2.69 -16.20
N ASP A 78 1.94 -2.59 -17.22
CA ASP A 78 2.27 -3.07 -18.57
C ASP A 78 3.33 -2.17 -19.21
N LEU A 79 3.26 -0.86 -18.96
CA LEU A 79 4.31 0.08 -19.36
C LEU A 79 5.67 -0.34 -18.82
N LEU A 80 5.76 -0.63 -17.53
CA LEU A 80 7.01 -0.93 -16.84
C LEU A 80 7.56 -2.33 -17.12
N CYS A 81 6.68 -3.33 -17.22
CA CYS A 81 7.08 -4.73 -17.30
C CYS A 81 7.09 -5.30 -18.72
N ALA A 82 6.31 -4.73 -19.65
CA ALA A 82 6.17 -5.25 -21.01
C ALA A 82 6.60 -4.22 -22.06
N CYS A 83 5.96 -3.04 -22.11
CA CYS A 83 6.21 -2.03 -23.15
C CYS A 83 7.68 -1.59 -23.18
N ARG A 84 8.30 -1.42 -22.02
CA ARG A 84 9.72 -1.06 -21.86
C ARG A 84 10.71 -2.11 -22.40
N LEU A 85 10.24 -3.34 -22.67
CA LEU A 85 11.02 -4.45 -23.21
C LEU A 85 10.80 -4.65 -24.72
N VAL A 86 9.82 -3.98 -25.33
CA VAL A 86 9.46 -4.16 -26.76
C VAL A 86 10.61 -3.72 -27.68
N CYS A 87 11.08 -2.47 -27.55
CA CYS A 87 12.20 -1.93 -28.32
C CYS A 87 12.84 -0.73 -27.60
N SER A 88 13.94 -0.20 -28.14
CA SER A 88 14.65 0.96 -27.57
C SER A 88 13.80 2.23 -27.56
N GLN A 89 13.00 2.48 -28.61
CA GLN A 89 12.12 3.64 -28.71
C GLN A 89 11.03 3.60 -27.64
N TRP A 90 10.36 2.46 -27.47
CA TRP A 90 9.33 2.29 -26.43
C TRP A 90 9.91 2.43 -25.03
N ARG A 91 11.11 1.89 -24.80
CA ARG A 91 11.82 2.09 -23.52
C ARG A 91 12.07 3.57 -23.25
N TYR A 92 12.57 4.30 -24.24
CA TYR A 92 12.81 5.73 -24.13
C TYR A 92 11.51 6.48 -23.80
N VAL A 93 10.42 6.24 -24.54
CA VAL A 93 9.12 6.88 -24.29
C VAL A 93 8.55 6.51 -22.91
N VAL A 94 8.68 5.26 -22.47
CA VAL A 94 8.24 4.82 -21.13
C VAL A 94 9.02 5.52 -20.01
N ASP A 95 10.29 5.84 -20.24
CA ASP A 95 11.12 6.53 -19.25
C ASP A 95 11.01 8.07 -19.35
N LEU A 96 10.30 8.61 -20.35
CA LEU A 96 10.04 10.05 -20.46
C LEU A 96 9.08 10.54 -19.38
N THR A 97 9.45 11.66 -18.77
CA THR A 97 8.63 12.43 -17.83
C THR A 97 7.26 12.81 -18.40
N THR A 98 7.22 13.16 -19.69
CA THR A 98 6.00 13.60 -20.39
C THR A 98 4.92 12.52 -20.42
N LEU A 99 5.30 11.24 -20.54
CA LEU A 99 4.37 10.12 -20.51
C LEU A 99 3.63 10.03 -19.17
N TRP A 100 4.37 10.04 -18.06
CA TRP A 100 3.79 9.93 -16.73
C TRP A 100 2.97 11.17 -16.36
N LYS A 101 3.42 12.36 -16.76
CA LYS A 101 2.64 13.59 -16.65
C LYS A 101 1.30 13.47 -17.39
N ARG A 102 1.32 12.99 -18.63
CA ARG A 102 0.10 12.78 -19.43
C ARG A 102 -0.83 11.76 -18.78
N LYS A 103 -0.28 10.68 -18.24
CA LYS A 103 -1.03 9.64 -17.53
C LYS A 103 -1.69 10.19 -16.26
N CYS A 104 -0.98 10.99 -15.46
CA CYS A 104 -1.56 11.70 -14.31
C CYS A 104 -2.75 12.58 -14.70
N GLN A 105 -2.61 13.39 -15.75
CA GLN A 105 -3.69 14.26 -16.23
C GLN A 105 -4.93 13.46 -16.67
N ARG A 106 -4.74 12.33 -17.36
CA ARG A 106 -5.83 11.47 -17.82
C ARG A 106 -6.58 10.79 -16.68
N GLU A 107 -5.86 10.39 -15.64
CA GLU A 107 -6.44 9.69 -14.48
C GLU A 107 -6.93 10.66 -13.39
N GLY A 108 -6.90 11.97 -13.65
CA GLY A 108 -7.39 12.98 -12.71
C GLY A 108 -6.51 13.17 -11.48
N PHE A 109 -5.25 12.74 -11.54
CA PHE A 109 -4.26 13.10 -10.52
C PHE A 109 -3.91 14.58 -10.71
N ASP A 110 -4.65 15.42 -9.98
CA ASP A 110 -4.66 16.86 -10.17
C ASP A 110 -3.26 17.45 -9.95
N SER A 111 -2.82 18.20 -10.97
CA SER A 111 -1.57 18.96 -10.94
C SER A 111 -1.82 20.46 -10.77
N GLN A 112 -3.09 20.90 -10.76
CA GLN A 112 -3.44 22.33 -10.71
C GLN A 112 -3.08 22.98 -9.37
N SER A 113 -2.95 22.23 -8.27
CA SER A 113 -2.42 22.72 -6.99
C SER A 113 -0.88 22.69 -6.90
N LEU A 114 -0.19 22.17 -7.92
CA LEU A 114 1.25 22.02 -7.97
C LEU A 114 1.83 22.85 -9.11
N ASP A 115 1.81 24.17 -8.93
CA ASP A 115 2.65 25.14 -9.66
C ASP A 115 4.16 24.97 -9.31
N ARG A 116 4.56 23.74 -8.96
CA ARG A 116 5.90 23.38 -8.48
C ARG A 116 6.45 22.24 -9.33
N SER A 117 7.75 22.33 -9.60
CA SER A 117 8.50 21.35 -10.39
C SER A 117 8.46 19.96 -9.73
N ILE A 118 7.49 19.12 -10.10
CA ILE A 118 7.49 17.70 -9.73
C ILE A 118 8.78 17.09 -10.32
N PRO A 119 9.74 16.65 -9.49
CA PRO A 119 11.05 16.24 -9.97
C PRO A 119 10.99 14.90 -10.73
N ASP A 120 10.01 14.06 -10.39
CA ASP A 120 9.87 12.71 -10.92
C ASP A 120 8.39 12.34 -11.06
N TRP A 121 7.84 12.55 -12.25
CA TRP A 121 6.42 12.31 -12.55
C TRP A 121 6.04 10.82 -12.47
N LYS A 122 7.00 9.92 -12.70
CA LYS A 122 6.78 8.48 -12.59
C LYS A 122 6.57 8.07 -11.14
N VAL A 123 7.44 8.53 -10.24
CA VAL A 123 7.27 8.31 -8.80
C VAL A 123 6.01 8.98 -8.28
N PHE A 124 5.73 10.21 -8.71
CA PHE A 124 4.50 10.92 -8.35
C PHE A 124 3.25 10.11 -8.76
N TYR A 125 3.19 9.64 -10.01
CA TYR A 125 2.11 8.80 -10.50
C TYR A 125 1.94 7.55 -9.64
N LEU A 126 3.03 6.83 -9.36
CA LEU A 126 2.99 5.59 -8.57
C LEU A 126 2.51 5.85 -7.15
N LEU A 127 2.95 6.93 -6.50
CA LEU A 127 2.49 7.31 -5.17
C LEU A 127 1.01 7.69 -5.16
N CYS A 128 0.53 8.46 -6.14
CA CYS A 128 -0.89 8.77 -6.29
C CYS A 128 -1.73 7.50 -6.47
N HIS A 129 -1.25 6.59 -7.32
CA HIS A 129 -1.94 5.33 -7.60
C HIS A 129 -1.94 4.36 -6.41
N LEU A 130 -0.88 4.34 -5.60
CA LEU A 130 -0.78 3.50 -4.40
C LEU A 130 -1.54 4.09 -3.20
N ARG A 131 -1.82 5.40 -3.20
CA ARG A 131 -2.41 6.10 -2.05
C ARG A 131 -3.77 5.53 -1.69
N ARG A 132 -3.85 4.95 -0.50
CA ARG A 132 -5.07 4.42 0.14
C ARG A 132 -4.83 4.30 1.64
N ASN A 133 -5.89 4.09 2.40
CA ASN A 133 -5.75 3.78 3.83
C ASN A 133 -5.09 2.41 4.02
N LEU A 134 -3.98 2.38 4.76
CA LEU A 134 -3.23 1.16 5.10
C LEU A 134 -3.69 0.52 6.41
N ILE A 135 -4.48 1.23 7.22
CA ILE A 135 -5.14 0.66 8.39
C ILE A 135 -6.32 -0.20 7.91
N LYS A 136 -6.36 -1.46 8.35
CA LYS A 136 -7.48 -2.36 8.07
C LYS A 136 -8.55 -2.21 9.14
N ASN A 137 -9.81 -2.38 8.73
CA ASN A 137 -10.98 -2.26 9.63
C ASN A 137 -10.92 -0.99 10.53
N PRO A 138 -10.78 0.22 9.95
CA PRO A 138 -10.62 1.46 10.71
C PRO A 138 -11.89 1.87 11.49
N CYS A 139 -13.06 1.44 11.02
CA CYS A 139 -14.37 1.85 11.55
C CYS A 139 -15.14 0.72 12.24
N ALA A 140 -14.48 -0.38 12.66
CA ALA A 140 -15.10 -1.48 13.39
C ALA A 140 -16.20 -2.27 12.62
N GLU A 141 -16.20 -2.24 11.29
CA GLU A 141 -17.16 -2.99 10.48
C GLU A 141 -16.93 -4.50 10.55
N GLU A 142 -15.68 -4.92 10.73
CA GLU A 142 -15.27 -6.32 10.77
C GLU A 142 -14.94 -6.77 12.21
N ASN A 143 -15.71 -6.29 13.19
CA ASN A 143 -15.44 -6.48 14.62
C ASN A 143 -14.02 -6.03 14.99
N PHE A 144 -13.22 -6.86 15.66
CA PHE A 144 -11.81 -6.61 15.97
C PHE A 144 -10.85 -7.26 14.96
N GLN A 145 -11.32 -7.71 13.80
CA GLN A 145 -10.43 -8.26 12.78
C GLN A 145 -9.33 -7.25 12.42
N HIS A 146 -8.14 -7.78 12.17
CA HIS A 146 -6.89 -7.06 11.90
C HIS A 146 -6.28 -6.27 13.06
N TRP A 147 -7.00 -6.05 14.16
CA TRP A 147 -6.47 -5.38 15.34
C TRP A 147 -5.90 -6.38 16.33
N LYS A 148 -4.67 -6.14 16.79
CA LYS A 148 -4.12 -6.82 17.97
C LYS A 148 -4.54 -6.04 19.20
N LEU A 149 -5.25 -6.69 20.13
CA LEU A 149 -5.58 -6.09 21.43
C LEU A 149 -4.36 -6.22 22.35
N ASP A 150 -3.68 -5.11 22.63
CA ASP A 150 -2.50 -5.09 23.49
C ASP A 150 -2.90 -5.06 24.97
N ASN A 151 -3.90 -4.24 25.31
CA ASN A 151 -4.53 -4.18 26.62
C ASN A 151 -6.05 -4.20 26.44
N ASN A 152 -6.75 -4.87 27.36
CA ASN A 152 -8.18 -5.07 27.27
C ASN A 152 -8.80 -5.21 28.67
N GLU A 153 -8.50 -4.24 29.53
CA GLU A 153 -8.90 -4.25 30.94
C GLU A 153 -10.34 -3.76 31.16
N GLY A 154 -10.79 -3.75 32.41
CA GLY A 154 -12.18 -3.46 32.77
C GLY A 154 -13.18 -4.38 32.07
N ASP A 155 -14.26 -3.80 31.55
CA ASP A 155 -15.26 -4.49 30.74
C ASP A 155 -14.86 -4.64 29.26
N LYS A 156 -13.57 -4.47 28.97
CA LYS A 156 -12.92 -4.67 27.66
C LYS A 156 -13.34 -3.64 26.63
N TRP A 157 -12.70 -3.70 25.46
CA TRP A 157 -13.16 -3.02 24.26
C TRP A 157 -14.55 -3.50 23.84
N LYS A 158 -15.39 -2.57 23.42
CA LYS A 158 -16.67 -2.85 22.76
C LYS A 158 -16.78 -2.07 21.46
N ILE A 159 -17.65 -2.55 20.59
CA ILE A 159 -18.01 -1.89 19.35
C ILE A 159 -19.46 -1.42 19.48
N GLU A 160 -19.71 -0.17 19.12
CA GLU A 160 -21.04 0.44 19.17
C GLU A 160 -21.33 1.17 17.86
N ALA A 161 -22.61 1.32 17.56
CA ALA A 161 -23.07 2.09 16.41
C ALA A 161 -23.10 3.59 16.74
N MET A 162 -22.99 4.42 15.70
CA MET A 162 -23.09 5.87 15.78
C MET A 162 -24.56 6.34 15.63
N PRO A 163 -25.00 7.38 16.35
CA PRO A 163 -24.33 8.03 17.47
C PRO A 163 -24.34 7.15 18.73
N GLY A 164 -23.25 7.25 19.49
CA GLY A 164 -23.13 6.59 20.78
C GLY A 164 -24.00 7.21 21.88
N PRO A 165 -24.30 6.49 22.97
CA PRO A 165 -24.96 7.06 24.14
C PRO A 165 -24.22 8.32 24.63
N HIS A 166 -24.89 9.44 24.88
CA HIS A 166 -24.22 10.65 25.39
C HIS A 166 -23.09 11.17 24.48
N GLY A 167 -23.13 10.87 23.17
CA GLY A 167 -22.17 11.34 22.16
C GLY A 167 -22.81 12.14 21.04
N THR A 168 -21.98 12.72 20.17
CA THR A 168 -22.43 13.32 18.90
C THR A 168 -22.06 12.42 17.72
N GLU A 169 -22.58 12.75 16.54
CA GLU A 169 -22.14 12.17 15.28
C GLU A 169 -20.76 12.73 14.87
N ILE A 170 -19.98 11.91 14.16
CA ILE A 170 -18.74 12.35 13.49
C ILE A 170 -19.10 13.12 12.21
N PRO A 171 -18.32 14.12 11.79
CA PRO A 171 -18.55 14.83 10.52
C PRO A 171 -18.17 13.99 9.28
N ASP A 172 -18.52 12.71 9.25
CA ASP A 172 -18.40 11.81 8.09
C ASP A 172 -19.58 10.81 8.07
N PRO A 173 -20.54 10.95 7.14
CA PRO A 173 -21.73 10.10 7.10
C PRO A 173 -21.45 8.64 6.72
N LYS A 174 -20.22 8.30 6.28
CA LYS A 174 -19.84 6.92 5.92
C LYS A 174 -19.37 6.10 7.13
N VAL A 175 -19.20 6.72 8.29
CA VAL A 175 -18.71 6.08 9.50
C VAL A 175 -19.89 5.73 10.39
N HIS A 176 -20.18 4.45 10.53
CA HIS A 176 -21.37 3.97 11.24
C HIS A 176 -21.09 3.34 12.60
N LYS A 177 -19.83 2.99 12.89
CA LYS A 177 -19.41 2.33 14.12
C LYS A 177 -18.12 2.92 14.66
N TYR A 178 -17.88 2.67 15.94
CA TYR A 178 -16.65 3.02 16.63
C TYR A 178 -16.26 1.96 17.66
N PHE A 179 -14.99 1.97 18.06
CA PHE A 179 -14.50 1.21 19.20
C PHE A 179 -14.57 2.07 20.46
N VAL A 180 -14.94 1.50 21.60
CA VAL A 180 -14.99 2.21 22.88
C VAL A 180 -14.27 1.42 23.98
N THR A 181 -13.49 2.12 24.78
CA THR A 181 -12.76 1.55 25.91
C THR A 181 -13.60 1.52 27.19
N SER A 182 -13.15 0.71 28.15
CA SER A 182 -13.75 0.64 29.48
C SER A 182 -13.02 1.56 30.48
N TYR A 183 -13.18 1.29 31.77
CA TYR A 183 -12.54 2.00 32.88
C TYR A 183 -11.09 1.59 33.14
N GLY A 184 -10.67 0.43 32.64
CA GLY A 184 -9.27 0.02 32.63
C GLY A 184 -8.58 0.32 31.29
N PRO A 185 -7.24 0.39 31.26
CA PRO A 185 -6.45 0.53 30.04
C PRO A 185 -6.88 -0.44 28.94
N CYS A 186 -7.28 0.11 27.80
CA CYS A 186 -7.63 -0.63 26.60
C CYS A 186 -6.82 -0.05 25.44
N LEU A 187 -5.92 -0.85 24.87
CA LEU A 187 -5.04 -0.46 23.76
C LEU A 187 -5.13 -1.50 22.65
N LYS A 188 -5.12 -1.03 21.40
CA LYS A 188 -5.05 -1.91 20.22
C LYS A 188 -4.07 -1.38 19.19
N SER A 189 -3.42 -2.29 18.47
CA SER A 189 -2.41 -1.94 17.48
C SER A 189 -2.56 -2.68 16.14
N GLN A 190 -1.94 -2.09 15.12
CA GLN A 190 -1.70 -2.68 13.82
C GLN A 190 -0.25 -2.44 13.39
N LEU A 191 0.38 -3.49 12.86
CA LEU A 191 1.70 -3.44 12.25
C LEU A 191 1.56 -3.57 10.73
N ILE A 192 1.85 -2.49 10.02
CA ILE A 192 1.77 -2.40 8.56
C ILE A 192 3.13 -2.77 7.97
N THR A 193 3.16 -3.74 7.04
CA THR A 193 4.36 -4.08 6.28
C THR A 193 4.36 -3.36 4.93
N LEU A 194 5.19 -2.34 4.76
CA LEU A 194 5.15 -1.44 3.61
C LEU A 194 5.33 -2.15 2.27
N GLN A 195 6.24 -3.12 2.20
CA GLN A 195 6.49 -3.89 0.97
C GLN A 195 5.27 -4.69 0.53
N LYS A 196 4.49 -5.23 1.47
CA LYS A 196 3.24 -5.96 1.16
C LYS A 196 2.15 -5.02 0.65
N GLU A 197 2.22 -3.76 1.03
CA GLU A 197 1.30 -2.70 0.59
C GLU A 197 1.75 -2.01 -0.70
N GLY A 198 2.81 -2.50 -1.37
CA GLY A 198 3.29 -1.99 -2.66
C GLY A 198 4.38 -0.93 -2.59
N TYR A 199 4.81 -0.54 -1.38
CA TYR A 199 5.89 0.44 -1.19
C TYR A 199 7.22 -0.28 -1.05
N TRP A 200 7.99 -0.33 -2.14
CA TRP A 200 9.27 -1.04 -2.17
C TRP A 200 10.39 -0.26 -1.45
N ASN A 201 11.40 -0.98 -0.97
CA ASN A 201 12.47 -0.42 -0.13
C ASN A 201 13.15 0.81 -0.73
N GLN A 202 13.50 0.76 -2.01
CA GLN A 202 14.18 1.88 -2.69
C GLN A 202 13.31 3.16 -2.71
N LEU A 203 11.99 3.05 -2.90
CA LEU A 203 11.07 4.19 -2.80
C LEU A 203 11.11 4.81 -1.40
N MET A 204 11.03 3.97 -0.37
CA MET A 204 11.03 4.41 1.02
C MET A 204 12.37 4.97 1.46
N ASP A 205 13.49 4.49 0.92
CA ASP A 205 14.84 4.93 1.29
C ASP A 205 15.25 6.22 0.57
N GLU A 206 15.01 6.30 -0.74
CA GLU A 206 15.47 7.41 -1.57
C GLU A 206 14.46 8.56 -1.62
N LYS A 207 13.19 8.24 -1.89
CA LYS A 207 12.14 9.24 -2.15
C LYS A 207 11.43 9.68 -0.87
N ARG A 208 11.38 8.82 0.14
CA ARG A 208 10.82 9.11 1.49
C ARG A 208 9.49 9.87 1.41
N PRO A 209 8.46 9.29 0.75
CA PRO A 209 7.16 9.93 0.57
C PRO A 209 6.49 10.30 1.91
N GLU A 210 5.58 11.25 1.92
CA GLU A 210 4.88 11.61 3.16
C GLU A 210 4.06 10.44 3.69
N ILE A 211 4.16 10.20 4.99
CA ILE A 211 3.31 9.25 5.71
C ILE A 211 2.38 10.09 6.58
N VAL A 212 1.11 10.18 6.17
CA VAL A 212 0.07 10.92 6.88
C VAL A 212 -0.72 9.97 7.73
N VAL A 213 -0.77 10.25 9.03
CA VAL A 213 -1.54 9.52 10.03
C VAL A 213 -2.69 10.39 10.51
N LYS A 214 -3.88 9.81 10.59
CA LYS A 214 -5.06 10.44 11.18
C LYS A 214 -5.76 9.46 12.12
N ASP A 215 -6.37 9.98 13.17
CA ASP A 215 -7.26 9.21 14.03
C ASP A 215 -8.35 10.12 14.57
N TRP A 216 -9.54 9.55 14.79
CA TRP A 216 -10.67 10.29 15.35
C TRP A 216 -11.03 9.75 16.72
N TYR A 217 -11.17 10.65 17.69
CA TYR A 217 -11.52 10.29 19.05
C TYR A 217 -12.62 11.19 19.63
N ALA A 218 -13.40 10.64 20.56
CA ALA A 218 -14.45 11.37 21.28
C ALA A 218 -14.69 10.77 22.66
N ALA A 219 -15.13 11.61 23.61
CA ALA A 219 -15.63 11.19 24.90
C ALA A 219 -17.17 11.05 24.88
N ARG A 220 -17.73 10.57 25.99
CA ARG A 220 -19.12 10.85 26.34
C ARG A 220 -19.23 12.21 27.01
N PHE A 221 -20.36 12.88 26.88
CA PHE A 221 -20.59 14.16 27.58
C PHE A 221 -20.55 13.98 29.12
N ASP A 222 -21.03 12.85 29.62
CA ASP A 222 -21.25 12.59 31.05
C ASP A 222 -20.09 11.86 31.74
N CYS A 223 -18.95 11.65 31.06
CA CYS A 223 -17.77 11.03 31.67
C CYS A 223 -16.47 11.61 31.10
N GLY A 224 -15.47 11.75 31.97
CA GLY A 224 -14.12 12.05 31.54
C GLY A 224 -13.36 10.80 31.08
N CYS A 225 -12.40 10.97 30.19
CA CYS A 225 -11.57 9.87 29.70
C CYS A 225 -10.18 10.37 29.26
N ARG A 226 -9.27 9.41 29.07
CA ARG A 226 -7.93 9.63 28.56
C ARG A 226 -7.77 8.92 27.22
N TYR A 227 -7.18 9.61 26.25
CA TYR A 227 -6.83 9.09 24.94
C TYR A 227 -5.31 9.09 24.75
N GLU A 228 -4.80 8.03 24.14
CA GLU A 228 -3.39 7.86 23.80
C GLU A 228 -3.25 7.37 22.35
N LEU A 229 -2.23 7.89 21.65
CA LEU A 229 -1.85 7.48 20.30
C LEU A 229 -0.32 7.35 20.25
N THR A 230 0.17 6.27 19.67
CA THR A 230 1.58 6.08 19.38
C THR A 230 1.74 5.53 17.97
N VAL A 231 2.60 6.17 17.18
CA VAL A 231 2.91 5.72 15.82
C VAL A 231 4.42 5.68 15.65
N ARG A 232 4.95 4.53 15.22
CA ARG A 232 6.39 4.32 15.05
C ARG A 232 6.71 3.91 13.62
N LEU A 233 7.71 4.55 13.05
CA LEU A 233 8.38 4.11 11.83
C LEU A 233 9.49 3.15 12.22
N LEU A 234 9.44 1.91 11.72
CA LEU A 234 10.35 0.85 12.15
C LEU A 234 11.24 0.36 11.01
N SER A 235 12.49 0.03 11.34
CA SER A 235 13.44 -0.60 10.42
C SER A 235 13.07 -2.07 10.13
N LYS A 236 13.84 -2.72 9.25
CA LYS A 236 13.72 -4.18 8.99
C LYS A 236 13.85 -5.02 10.27
N ASP A 237 14.68 -4.57 11.20
CA ASP A 237 14.96 -5.27 12.46
C ASP A 237 14.06 -4.77 13.61
N TYR A 238 12.96 -4.09 13.28
CA TYR A 238 11.99 -3.51 14.22
C TYR A 238 12.55 -2.43 15.16
N ILE A 239 13.68 -1.81 14.78
CA ILE A 239 14.24 -0.67 15.50
C ILE A 239 13.41 0.57 15.18
N VAL A 240 13.06 1.35 16.21
CA VAL A 240 12.36 2.63 16.05
C VAL A 240 13.27 3.64 15.38
N LEU A 241 12.91 4.08 14.18
CA LEU A 241 13.62 5.11 13.42
C LEU A 241 13.06 6.50 13.71
N GLU A 242 11.74 6.59 13.88
CA GLU A 242 11.03 7.81 14.25
C GLU A 242 9.74 7.45 14.98
N GLU A 243 9.31 8.30 15.90
CA GLU A 243 8.12 8.08 16.73
C GLU A 243 7.30 9.36 16.83
N PHE A 244 5.99 9.21 16.67
CA PHE A 244 5.00 10.20 17.06
C PHE A 244 4.23 9.66 18.27
N HIS A 245 4.49 10.27 19.43
CA HIS A 245 3.83 9.98 20.70
C HIS A 245 3.46 11.31 21.37
N PRO A 246 2.32 11.92 20.99
CA PRO A 246 1.85 13.14 21.63
C PRO A 246 1.49 12.87 23.10
N GLU A 247 1.53 13.93 23.91
CA GLU A 247 1.02 13.85 25.28
C GLU A 247 -0.42 13.30 25.30
N PRO A 248 -0.75 12.39 26.23
CA PRO A 248 -2.10 11.86 26.37
C PRO A 248 -3.15 12.97 26.50
N VAL A 249 -4.22 12.85 25.73
CA VAL A 249 -5.32 13.82 25.79
C VAL A 249 -6.26 13.42 26.92
N VAL A 250 -6.45 14.30 27.89
CA VAL A 250 -7.44 14.13 28.96
C VAL A 250 -8.65 14.99 28.64
N ILE A 251 -9.82 14.37 28.61
CA ILE A 251 -11.12 15.02 28.41
C ILE A 251 -11.87 14.95 29.73
N GLU A 252 -12.29 16.09 30.25
CA GLU A 252 -13.04 16.18 31.50
C GLU A 252 -14.51 15.75 31.35
N GLN A 253 -15.15 15.42 32.47
CA GLN A 253 -16.59 15.23 32.51
C GLN A 253 -17.33 16.54 32.15
N TRP A 254 -18.55 16.42 31.62
CA TRP A 254 -19.38 17.55 31.17
C TRP A 254 -18.76 18.30 29.98
N ASN A 255 -18.12 17.54 29.09
CA ASN A 255 -17.53 18.03 27.84
C ASN A 255 -18.56 18.14 26.70
N ASP A 256 -18.11 18.65 25.56
CA ASP A 256 -18.92 18.86 24.36
C ASP A 256 -19.23 17.58 23.56
N ALA A 257 -18.65 16.44 23.95
CA ALA A 257 -18.76 15.13 23.32
C ALA A 257 -18.43 15.11 21.83
N LYS A 258 -17.72 16.13 21.33
CA LYS A 258 -17.40 16.28 19.91
C LYS A 258 -16.27 15.36 19.50
N TRP A 259 -16.41 14.78 18.31
CA TRP A 259 -15.33 14.08 17.63
C TRP A 259 -14.23 15.05 17.22
N ARG A 260 -12.98 14.69 17.55
CA ARG A 260 -11.78 15.46 17.22
C ARG A 260 -10.85 14.60 16.39
N GLU A 261 -10.27 15.19 15.35
CA GLU A 261 -9.23 14.56 14.53
C GLU A 261 -7.86 14.92 15.11
N ILE A 262 -7.00 13.92 15.30
CA ILE A 262 -5.56 14.12 15.42
C ILE A 262 -4.90 13.75 14.10
N THR A 263 -3.97 14.59 13.64
CA THR A 263 -3.24 14.38 12.39
C THR A 263 -1.75 14.58 12.61
N HIS A 264 -0.94 13.72 12.01
CA HIS A 264 0.51 13.85 11.99
C HIS A 264 1.05 13.43 10.63
N THR A 265 2.09 14.12 10.15
CA THR A 265 2.73 13.79 8.87
C THR A 265 4.22 13.63 9.10
N PHE A 266 4.72 12.40 8.94
CA PHE A 266 6.15 12.14 8.95
C PHE A 266 6.77 12.65 7.64
N ARG A 267 7.81 13.47 7.76
CA ARG A 267 8.55 14.08 6.63
C ARG A 267 10.04 14.01 6.92
N GLY A 268 10.83 13.70 5.90
CA GLY A 268 12.29 13.69 6.04
C GLY A 268 12.81 12.61 6.99
N TYR A 269 12.02 11.58 7.27
CA TYR A 269 12.38 10.46 8.14
C TYR A 269 13.64 9.73 7.63
N PRO A 270 14.37 9.00 8.50
CA PRO A 270 15.55 8.24 8.10
C PRO A 270 15.24 7.19 7.03
N ALA A 271 16.22 6.88 6.18
CA ALA A 271 16.12 5.70 5.30
C ALA A 271 16.03 4.42 6.15
N GLY A 272 15.47 3.36 5.58
CA GLY A 272 15.35 2.06 6.23
C GLY A 272 13.97 1.73 6.79
N VAL A 273 12.97 2.62 6.67
CA VAL A 273 11.59 2.34 7.13
C VAL A 273 10.99 1.18 6.34
N ARG A 274 10.54 0.14 7.05
CA ARG A 274 9.90 -1.07 6.48
C ARG A 274 8.54 -1.36 7.07
N TYR A 275 8.30 -0.91 8.30
CA TYR A 275 7.02 -1.08 8.97
C TYR A 275 6.53 0.23 9.57
N ILE A 276 5.22 0.32 9.71
CA ILE A 276 4.59 1.35 10.53
C ILE A 276 3.80 0.61 11.61
N TRP A 277 4.11 0.90 12.88
CA TRP A 277 3.34 0.41 14.01
C TRP A 277 2.44 1.52 14.51
N PHE A 278 1.13 1.27 14.53
CA PHE A 278 0.09 2.19 15.00
C PHE A 278 -0.56 1.57 16.22
N GLN A 279 -0.64 2.31 17.32
CA GLN A 279 -1.37 1.91 18.52
C GLN A 279 -2.17 3.09 19.06
N HIS A 280 -3.39 2.83 19.48
CA HIS A 280 -4.20 3.83 20.17
C HIS A 280 -5.11 3.18 21.22
N GLY A 281 -5.70 4.03 22.05
CA GLY A 281 -6.73 3.63 22.98
C GLY A 281 -6.75 4.55 24.18
N GLY A 282 -7.07 3.99 25.34
CA GLY A 282 -7.25 4.76 26.56
C GLY A 282 -8.16 4.08 27.56
N GLN A 283 -8.75 4.90 28.43
CA GLN A 283 -9.61 4.47 29.53
C GLN A 283 -10.48 5.64 30.00
N ASP A 284 -11.47 5.35 30.85
CA ASP A 284 -12.17 6.41 31.58
C ASP A 284 -11.30 7.02 32.70
N THR A 285 -11.78 8.12 33.29
CA THR A 285 -11.18 8.73 34.49
C THR A 285 -12.06 8.63 35.74
N GLN A 286 -13.26 8.07 35.63
CA GLN A 286 -14.24 7.97 36.72
C GLN A 286 -14.35 6.57 37.34
N PHE A 287 -13.69 5.58 36.73
CA PHE A 287 -13.73 4.18 37.11
C PHE A 287 -15.15 3.58 37.14
N TRP A 288 -15.98 3.95 36.17
CA TRP A 288 -17.36 3.49 36.09
C TRP A 288 -17.45 2.20 35.27
N ALA A 289 -18.08 1.18 35.86
CA ALA A 289 -18.33 -0.08 35.16
C ALA A 289 -19.09 0.17 33.84
N GLY A 290 -18.68 -0.50 32.76
CA GLY A 290 -19.17 -0.32 31.40
C GLY A 290 -18.17 0.38 30.47
N TRP A 291 -18.71 1.06 29.45
CA TRP A 291 -17.95 1.67 28.35
C TRP A 291 -18.04 3.19 28.39
N TYR A 292 -17.37 3.75 29.38
CA TYR A 292 -17.31 5.19 29.65
C TYR A 292 -15.99 5.83 29.22
N GLY A 293 -15.05 5.03 28.71
CA GLY A 293 -13.76 5.51 28.26
C GLY A 293 -13.79 6.17 26.88
N ILE A 294 -12.63 6.25 26.24
CA ILE A 294 -12.47 6.91 24.95
C ILE A 294 -13.11 6.10 23.81
N ARG A 295 -13.72 6.83 22.87
CA ARG A 295 -14.21 6.30 21.59
C ARG A 295 -13.22 6.62 20.51
N VAL A 296 -12.90 5.65 19.66
CA VAL A 296 -11.98 5.82 18.52
C VAL A 296 -12.55 5.18 17.25
N THR A 297 -12.37 5.82 16.10
CA THR A 297 -12.81 5.31 14.80
C THR A 297 -12.07 6.03 13.65
N ASN A 298 -12.34 5.62 12.41
CA ASN A 298 -11.86 6.27 11.19
C ASN A 298 -10.34 6.52 11.16
N SER A 299 -9.57 5.63 11.78
CA SER A 299 -8.11 5.69 11.80
C SER A 299 -7.56 5.50 10.39
N SER A 300 -6.56 6.27 10.01
CA SER A 300 -5.93 6.10 8.71
C SER A 300 -4.44 6.36 8.70
N ILE A 301 -3.75 5.59 7.86
CA ILE A 301 -2.38 5.82 7.46
C ILE A 301 -2.37 5.82 5.94
N THR A 302 -1.93 6.92 5.33
CA THR A 302 -1.77 7.01 3.88
C THR A 302 -0.35 7.43 3.54
N ILE A 303 0.18 6.90 2.45
CA ILE A 303 1.48 7.27 1.92
C ILE A 303 1.25 7.87 0.54
N GLY A 304 1.82 9.03 0.28
CA GLY A 304 1.53 9.77 -0.93
C GLY A 304 2.65 10.73 -1.35
N PRO A 305 2.48 11.40 -2.50
CA PRO A 305 3.39 12.46 -2.89
C PRO A 305 3.39 13.59 -1.85
N PHE A 306 4.43 14.41 -1.89
CA PHE A 306 4.53 15.53 -0.95
C PHE A 306 3.34 16.49 -1.10
N THR A 307 2.54 16.64 -0.05
CA THR A 307 1.50 17.66 0.05
C THR A 307 2.19 18.90 0.59
N LEU A 308 2.62 19.79 -0.31
CA LEU A 308 3.10 21.11 0.10
C LEU A 308 1.86 21.95 0.40
N LEU A 309 1.47 22.00 1.68
CA LEU A 309 0.58 23.04 2.20
C LEU A 309 1.26 24.40 2.05
#